data_AF-A0A3C1UGC8-F1
#
_entry.id   AF-A0A3C1UGC8-F1
#
_cell.length_a   1.000
_cell.length_b   1.000
_cell.length_c   1.000
_cell.angle_alpha   90.00
_cell.angle_beta   90.00
_cell.angle_gamma   90.00
#
_symmetry.space_group_name_H-M   'P 1'
#
loop_
_entity.id
_entity.type
_entity.pdbx_description
1 polymer ?
#
loop_
_entity_poly.entity_id
_entity_poly.type
_entity_poly.pdbx_seq_one_letter_code
_entity_poly.pdbx_strand_id
1 'polypeptide(L)'
;YYANGLESIDVPEGYTSIGYEAFASCSALKSVTLPSTIGTIAAEAFYGCSALESFTIKVAAPIAITADVFEDVDLNTCVLNVPEEGVEAYKADAQWGKFKNINGIMPSGVNDVVSSIDASVSVANGVLTIDGAQGDISVYNIGGVRLANGSVRLSVTLSKGVYIVTLNGKATKVIVK
;
A
#
# COMPACT_ATOMS: atom_id res chain seq x y z
N TYR A 1 -4.62 7.04 -31.85
CA TYR A 1 -3.77 7.87 -30.97
C TYR A 1 -2.98 6.92 -30.09
N TYR A 2 -1.76 6.55 -30.50
CA TYR A 2 -0.93 5.62 -29.72
C TYR A 2 0.03 6.46 -28.88
N ALA A 3 -0.17 6.48 -27.57
CA ALA A 3 0.68 7.25 -26.65
C ALA A 3 2.04 6.55 -26.48
N ASN A 4 2.91 6.65 -27.50
CA ASN A 4 4.23 6.00 -27.57
C ASN A 4 5.26 6.55 -26.56
N GLY A 5 4.85 7.41 -25.62
CA GLY A 5 5.75 8.04 -24.64
C GLY A 5 5.17 8.16 -23.23
N LEU A 6 4.01 7.56 -22.96
CA LEU A 6 3.48 7.53 -21.61
C LEU A 6 4.20 6.43 -20.83
N GLU A 7 5.12 6.82 -19.95
CA GLU A 7 5.95 5.86 -19.20
C GLU A 7 5.37 5.51 -17.82
N SER A 8 4.60 6.41 -17.21
CA SER A 8 3.99 6.19 -15.90
C SER A 8 2.65 6.87 -15.76
N ILE A 9 1.79 6.28 -14.92
CA ILE A 9 0.49 6.81 -14.55
C ILE A 9 0.38 6.84 -13.02
N ASP A 10 -0.01 7.99 -12.47
CA ASP A 10 -0.44 8.12 -11.08
C ASP A 10 -1.86 8.70 -11.10
N VAL A 11 -2.84 7.86 -10.78
CA VAL A 11 -4.25 8.25 -10.76
C VAL A 11 -4.56 8.86 -9.39
N PRO A 12 -5.02 10.11 -9.32
CA PRO A 12 -5.22 10.79 -8.04
C PRO A 12 -6.44 10.23 -7.28
N GLU A 13 -6.46 10.48 -5.97
CA GLU A 13 -7.60 10.11 -5.11
C GLU A 13 -8.90 10.78 -5.59
N GLY A 14 -10.02 10.08 -5.38
CA GLY A 14 -11.35 10.51 -5.83
C GLY A 14 -11.80 9.92 -7.16
N TYR A 15 -10.88 9.33 -7.94
CA TYR A 15 -11.24 8.56 -9.13
C TYR A 15 -11.70 7.16 -8.74
N THR A 16 -12.84 6.75 -9.29
CA THR A 16 -13.51 5.49 -8.94
C THR A 16 -13.44 4.43 -10.04
N SER A 17 -13.05 4.79 -11.27
CA SER A 17 -13.00 3.86 -12.39
C SER A 17 -11.97 4.22 -13.45
N ILE A 18 -11.39 3.19 -14.09
CA ILE A 18 -10.65 3.29 -15.35
C ILE A 18 -11.55 2.80 -16.50
N GLY A 19 -11.68 3.62 -17.55
CA GLY A 19 -12.59 3.37 -18.67
C GLY A 19 -12.11 2.34 -19.69
N TYR A 20 -13.01 1.95 -20.59
CA TYR A 20 -12.73 1.05 -21.72
C TYR A 20 -11.56 1.58 -22.56
N GLU A 21 -10.58 0.72 -22.84
CA GLU A 21 -9.36 1.03 -23.62
C GLU A 21 -8.56 2.27 -23.14
N ALA A 22 -8.78 2.75 -21.91
CA ALA A 22 -8.28 4.06 -21.46
C ALA A 22 -6.76 4.25 -21.66
N PHE A 23 -5.98 3.17 -21.50
CA PHE A 23 -4.53 3.13 -21.75
C PHE A 23 -4.13 1.99 -22.68
N ALA A 24 -5.04 1.51 -23.54
CA ALA A 24 -4.74 0.45 -24.49
C ALA A 24 -3.58 0.86 -25.44
N SER A 25 -2.72 -0.10 -25.75
CA SER A 25 -1.54 0.02 -26.60
C SER A 25 -0.51 1.08 -26.14
N CYS A 26 -0.50 1.45 -24.86
CA CYS A 26 0.57 2.27 -24.28
C CYS A 26 1.83 1.41 -24.06
N SER A 27 2.49 1.02 -25.14
CA SER A 27 3.61 0.06 -25.13
C SER A 27 4.87 0.56 -24.41
N ALA A 28 4.95 1.85 -24.09
CA ALA A 28 6.02 2.44 -23.28
C ALA A 28 5.70 2.54 -21.78
N LEU A 29 4.45 2.23 -21.37
CA LEU A 29 3.99 2.36 -20.00
C LEU A 29 4.64 1.32 -19.10
N LYS A 30 5.48 1.77 -18.17
CA LYS A 30 6.24 0.92 -17.24
C LYS A 30 5.59 0.80 -15.88
N SER A 31 4.87 1.83 -15.43
CA SER A 31 4.32 1.86 -14.08
C SER A 31 2.94 2.51 -13.97
N VAL A 32 2.08 1.94 -13.15
CA VAL A 32 0.75 2.47 -12.85
C VAL A 32 0.53 2.48 -11.34
N THR A 33 0.01 3.58 -10.81
CA THR A 33 -0.48 3.68 -9.43
C THR A 33 -1.94 4.08 -9.44
N LEU A 34 -2.79 3.26 -8.82
CA LEU A 34 -4.22 3.51 -8.64
C LEU A 34 -4.54 3.92 -7.19
N PRO A 35 -5.47 4.86 -7.00
CA PRO A 35 -5.80 5.42 -5.69
C PRO A 35 -6.53 4.41 -4.81
N SER A 36 -6.71 4.76 -3.53
CA SER A 36 -7.51 3.93 -2.61
C SER A 36 -9.00 3.94 -2.94
N THR A 37 -9.46 4.93 -3.72
CA THR A 37 -10.85 5.10 -4.13
C THR A 37 -11.25 4.31 -5.38
N ILE A 38 -10.31 3.63 -6.05
CA ILE A 38 -10.61 2.92 -7.30
C ILE A 38 -11.54 1.73 -7.02
N GLY A 39 -12.59 1.56 -7.84
CA GLY A 39 -13.57 0.49 -7.70
C GLY A 39 -13.69 -0.42 -8.92
N THR A 40 -13.32 0.04 -10.12
CA THR A 40 -13.48 -0.77 -11.35
C THR A 40 -12.44 -0.42 -12.41
N ILE A 41 -11.98 -1.43 -13.14
CA ILE A 41 -11.18 -1.28 -14.37
C ILE A 41 -11.95 -1.98 -15.49
N ALA A 42 -12.36 -1.21 -16.50
CA ALA A 42 -13.13 -1.71 -17.63
C ALA A 42 -12.26 -2.44 -18.67
N ALA A 43 -12.90 -3.07 -19.66
CA ALA A 43 -12.24 -3.99 -20.58
C ALA A 43 -11.13 -3.31 -21.37
N GLU A 44 -10.06 -4.07 -21.62
CA GLU A 44 -8.91 -3.65 -22.43
C GLU A 44 -8.19 -2.38 -21.91
N ALA A 45 -8.48 -1.91 -20.69
CA ALA A 45 -7.94 -0.65 -20.18
C ALA A 45 -6.41 -0.56 -20.21
N PHE A 46 -5.70 -1.69 -20.08
CA PHE A 46 -4.24 -1.78 -20.21
C PHE A 46 -3.82 -2.85 -21.24
N TYR A 47 -4.69 -3.16 -22.21
CA TYR A 47 -4.39 -4.07 -23.31
C TYR A 47 -3.14 -3.61 -24.06
N GLY A 48 -2.19 -4.50 -24.37
CA GLY A 48 -1.00 -4.14 -25.17
C GLY A 48 0.02 -3.25 -24.45
N CYS A 49 -0.09 -3.06 -23.14
CA CYS A 49 0.91 -2.37 -22.31
C CYS A 49 2.13 -3.29 -22.04
N SER A 50 2.81 -3.72 -23.10
CA SER A 50 3.82 -4.78 -23.05
C SER A 50 5.08 -4.46 -22.23
N ALA A 51 5.33 -3.18 -21.91
CA ALA A 51 6.45 -2.76 -21.09
C ALA A 51 6.09 -2.56 -19.61
N LEU A 52 4.87 -2.94 -19.18
CA LEU A 52 4.40 -2.71 -17.82
C LEU A 52 5.15 -3.60 -16.82
N GLU A 53 6.01 -2.98 -16.01
CA GLU A 53 6.87 -3.65 -15.03
C GLU A 53 6.27 -3.63 -13.62
N SER A 54 5.50 -2.58 -13.28
CA SER A 54 4.95 -2.38 -11.94
C SER A 54 3.52 -1.85 -11.96
N PHE A 55 2.64 -2.50 -11.21
CA PHE A 55 1.25 -2.06 -11.04
C PHE A 55 0.93 -1.96 -9.56
N THR A 56 0.55 -0.78 -9.10
CA THR A 56 0.23 -0.51 -7.70
C THR A 56 -1.24 -0.16 -7.56
N ILE A 57 -1.95 -0.85 -6.66
CA ILE A 57 -3.33 -0.52 -6.29
C ILE A 57 -3.42 -0.37 -4.78
N LYS A 58 -4.00 0.73 -4.30
CA LYS A 58 -4.09 1.05 -2.86
C LYS A 58 -5.34 0.51 -2.18
N VAL A 59 -6.01 -0.47 -2.79
CA VAL A 59 -7.24 -1.11 -2.28
C VAL A 59 -6.86 -2.46 -1.68
N ALA A 60 -7.30 -2.75 -0.46
CA ALA A 60 -6.97 -4.01 0.21
C ALA A 60 -7.74 -5.22 -0.35
N ALA A 61 -8.93 -4.99 -0.91
CA ALA A 61 -9.73 -6.04 -1.53
C ALA A 61 -9.61 -6.00 -3.06
N PRO A 62 -9.52 -7.17 -3.75
CA PRO A 62 -9.55 -7.23 -5.21
C PRO A 62 -10.79 -6.52 -5.77
N ILE A 63 -10.55 -5.55 -6.64
CA ILE A 63 -11.63 -4.83 -7.34
C ILE A 63 -12.08 -5.62 -8.57
N ALA A 64 -13.29 -5.35 -9.05
CA ALA A 64 -13.78 -5.94 -10.28
C ALA A 64 -12.96 -5.47 -11.49
N ILE A 65 -12.44 -6.43 -12.24
CA ILE A 65 -11.83 -6.24 -13.56
C ILE A 65 -12.57 -7.10 -14.57
N THR A 66 -12.74 -6.60 -15.80
CA THR A 66 -13.44 -7.29 -16.88
C THR A 66 -12.45 -7.97 -17.84
N ALA A 67 -12.94 -8.49 -18.98
CA ALA A 67 -12.10 -9.22 -19.93
C ALA A 67 -10.89 -8.39 -20.42
N ASP A 68 -9.77 -9.09 -20.57
CA ASP A 68 -8.58 -8.67 -21.33
C ASP A 68 -7.90 -7.35 -20.88
N VAL A 69 -8.15 -6.94 -19.64
CA VAL A 69 -7.57 -5.73 -19.03
C VAL A 69 -6.04 -5.70 -19.13
N PHE A 70 -5.38 -6.85 -18.96
CA PHE A 70 -3.93 -7.00 -19.00
C PHE A 70 -3.47 -7.95 -20.11
N GLU A 71 -4.25 -8.08 -21.20
CA GLU A 71 -3.79 -8.84 -22.36
C GLU A 71 -2.50 -8.22 -22.93
N ASP A 72 -1.57 -9.08 -23.34
CA ASP A 72 -0.20 -8.73 -23.76
C ASP A 72 0.69 -8.06 -22.69
N VAL A 73 0.29 -8.08 -21.41
CA VAL A 73 1.17 -7.77 -20.28
C VAL A 73 1.83 -9.06 -19.77
N ASP A 74 3.15 -9.06 -19.57
CA ASP A 74 3.83 -10.20 -18.96
C ASP A 74 3.61 -10.25 -17.43
N LEU A 75 2.53 -10.91 -17.02
CA LEU A 75 2.18 -11.11 -15.62
C LEU A 75 3.14 -12.03 -14.84
N ASN A 76 4.12 -12.66 -15.49
CA ASN A 76 5.16 -13.42 -14.80
C ASN A 76 6.27 -12.53 -14.26
N THR A 77 6.46 -11.35 -14.86
CA THR A 77 7.52 -10.40 -14.49
C THR A 77 6.95 -9.12 -13.88
N CYS A 78 5.77 -8.67 -14.31
CA CYS A 78 5.11 -7.51 -13.73
C CYS A 78 4.83 -7.72 -12.23
N VAL A 79 5.25 -6.75 -11.42
CA VAL A 79 5.07 -6.75 -9.96
C VAL A 79 3.77 -6.04 -9.61
N LEU A 80 2.84 -6.77 -9.00
CA LEU A 80 1.63 -6.21 -8.42
C LEU A 80 1.90 -5.83 -6.96
N ASN A 81 1.78 -4.54 -6.64
CA ASN A 81 1.90 -4.02 -5.27
C ASN A 81 0.50 -3.70 -4.73
N VAL A 82 0.12 -4.33 -3.62
CA VAL A 82 -1.17 -4.16 -2.93
C VAL A 82 -0.95 -3.92 -1.44
N PRO A 83 -1.92 -3.37 -0.68
CA PRO A 83 -1.80 -3.29 0.77
C PRO A 83 -1.44 -4.65 1.38
N GLU A 84 -0.51 -4.69 2.34
CA GLU A 84 -0.02 -5.93 2.99
C GLU A 84 -1.18 -6.84 3.42
N GLU A 85 -2.24 -6.26 3.98
CA GLU A 85 -3.45 -6.96 4.42
C GLU A 85 -4.25 -7.62 3.29
N GLY A 86 -4.07 -7.19 2.03
CA GLY A 86 -4.79 -7.66 0.86
C GLY A 86 -4.09 -8.78 0.08
N VAL A 87 -2.79 -9.00 0.33
CA VAL A 87 -1.94 -9.88 -0.50
C VAL A 87 -2.56 -11.27 -0.73
N GLU A 88 -3.06 -11.91 0.33
CA GLU A 88 -3.64 -13.26 0.22
C GLU A 88 -4.97 -13.27 -0.54
N ALA A 89 -5.76 -12.21 -0.44
CA ALA A 89 -7.00 -12.07 -1.21
C ALA A 89 -6.71 -11.88 -2.71
N TYR A 90 -5.70 -11.07 -3.06
CA TYR A 90 -5.26 -10.89 -4.45
C TYR A 90 -4.67 -12.16 -5.06
N LYS A 91 -3.92 -12.96 -4.28
CA LYS A 91 -3.43 -14.28 -4.74
C LYS A 91 -4.56 -15.28 -4.99
N ALA A 92 -5.61 -15.24 -4.17
CA ALA A 92 -6.75 -16.17 -4.28
C ALA A 92 -7.76 -15.77 -5.38
N ASP A 93 -7.71 -14.53 -5.86
CA ASP A 93 -8.60 -14.03 -6.90
C ASP A 93 -8.29 -14.65 -8.27
N ALA A 94 -9.33 -14.99 -9.03
CA ALA A 94 -9.20 -15.70 -10.30
C ALA A 94 -8.49 -14.88 -11.40
N GLN A 95 -8.57 -13.55 -11.33
CA GLN A 95 -7.98 -12.67 -12.33
C GLN A 95 -6.71 -12.02 -11.81
N TRP A 96 -6.74 -11.45 -10.60
CA TRP A 96 -5.56 -10.83 -9.99
C TRP A 96 -4.49 -11.86 -9.58
N GLY A 97 -4.88 -13.10 -9.25
CA GLY A 97 -3.95 -14.19 -8.95
C GLY A 97 -3.14 -14.67 -10.16
N LYS A 98 -3.38 -14.12 -11.36
CA LYS A 98 -2.55 -14.37 -12.54
C LYS A 98 -1.16 -13.72 -12.43
N PHE A 99 -1.04 -12.60 -11.69
CA PHE A 99 0.25 -11.98 -11.38
C PHE A 99 1.11 -12.94 -10.54
N LYS A 100 2.32 -13.27 -11.01
CA LYS A 100 3.22 -14.20 -10.29
C LYS A 100 3.98 -13.53 -9.16
N ASN A 101 4.13 -12.21 -9.22
CA ASN A 101 4.82 -11.41 -8.21
C ASN A 101 3.81 -10.45 -7.57
N ILE A 102 3.23 -10.86 -6.43
CA ILE A 102 2.31 -10.01 -5.65
C ILE A 102 3.00 -9.65 -4.33
N ASN A 103 3.32 -8.37 -4.18
CA ASN A 103 4.00 -7.82 -3.01
C ASN A 103 3.02 -7.03 -2.14
N GLY A 104 3.18 -7.19 -0.83
CA GLY A 104 2.55 -6.32 0.15
C GLY A 104 3.33 -5.03 0.28
N ILE A 105 2.61 -3.91 0.17
CA ILE A 105 3.11 -2.58 0.45
C ILE A 105 2.34 -2.00 1.63
N MET A 106 3.07 -1.38 2.53
CA MET A 106 2.46 -0.57 3.58
C MET A 106 2.03 0.75 2.94
N PRO A 107 0.83 1.29 3.22
CA PRO A 107 0.41 2.58 2.68
C PRO A 107 1.50 3.62 2.93
N SER A 108 2.07 4.13 1.83
CA SER A 108 3.10 5.17 1.80
C SER A 108 2.54 6.55 2.19
N GLY A 109 1.29 6.62 2.63
CA GLY A 109 0.61 7.83 3.12
C GLY A 109 1.12 8.36 4.47
N VAL A 110 2.31 8.00 4.93
CA VAL A 110 3.02 8.78 5.95
C VAL A 110 4.43 9.03 5.46
N ASN A 111 4.54 9.96 4.51
CA ASN A 111 5.63 10.90 4.61
C ASN A 111 5.41 11.71 5.90
N ASP A 112 6.51 11.97 6.58
CA ASP A 112 6.64 12.69 7.84
C ASP A 112 6.36 11.90 9.12
N VAL A 113 7.44 11.75 9.88
CA VAL A 113 7.44 11.99 11.31
C VAL A 113 6.67 13.29 11.56
N VAL A 114 5.34 13.25 11.72
CA VAL A 114 4.56 14.40 12.18
C VAL A 114 4.53 14.31 13.70
N SER A 115 5.48 15.02 14.30
CA SER A 115 5.79 15.18 15.73
C SER A 115 6.71 14.12 16.33
N SER A 116 7.96 14.52 16.55
CA SER A 116 8.86 13.86 17.50
C SER A 116 8.20 13.90 18.87
N ILE A 117 7.67 12.75 19.32
CA ILE A 117 7.43 12.57 20.74
C ILE A 117 8.77 12.82 21.45
N ASP A 118 8.74 13.49 22.61
CA ASP A 118 9.95 13.82 23.37
C ASP A 118 10.46 12.57 24.14
N ALA A 119 10.74 11.50 23.39
CA ALA A 119 11.20 10.20 23.85
C ALA A 119 11.97 9.49 22.74
N SER A 120 12.89 8.61 23.13
CA SER A 120 13.55 7.71 22.17
C SER A 120 12.62 6.58 21.78
N VAL A 121 12.60 6.24 20.49
CA VAL A 121 11.79 5.13 19.94
C VAL A 121 12.70 4.22 19.15
N SER A 122 12.61 2.92 19.41
CA SER A 122 13.39 1.89 18.71
C SER A 122 12.56 0.64 18.47
N VAL A 123 12.88 -0.08 17.40
CA VAL A 123 12.25 -1.36 17.07
C VAL A 123 13.34 -2.38 16.79
N ALA A 124 13.32 -3.50 17.52
CA ALA A 124 14.24 -4.61 17.31
C ALA A 124 13.50 -5.94 17.55
N ASN A 125 13.64 -6.90 16.62
CA ASN A 125 13.08 -8.25 16.73
C ASN A 125 11.57 -8.27 17.10
N GLY A 126 10.77 -7.40 16.48
CA GLY A 126 9.33 -7.29 16.78
C GLY A 126 8.99 -6.56 18.07
N VAL A 127 9.97 -6.07 18.83
CA VAL A 127 9.75 -5.32 20.06
C VAL A 127 9.90 -3.82 19.79
N LEU A 128 8.80 -3.09 19.98
CA LEU A 128 8.80 -1.64 20.07
C LEU A 128 9.23 -1.24 21.48
N THR A 129 10.29 -0.45 21.59
CA THR A 129 10.76 0.12 22.85
C THR A 129 10.72 1.64 22.77
N ILE A 130 10.09 2.25 23.77
CA ILE A 130 10.03 3.70 23.97
C ILE A 130 10.68 3.98 25.33
N ASP A 131 11.66 4.87 25.35
CA ASP A 131 12.44 5.20 26.54
C ASP A 131 12.66 6.72 26.66
N GLY A 132 12.72 7.22 27.89
CA GLY A 132 12.94 8.63 28.21
C GLY A 132 11.68 9.49 28.14
N ALA A 133 10.49 8.88 28.15
CA ALA A 133 9.24 9.63 28.10
C ALA A 133 8.96 10.34 29.43
N GLN A 134 8.46 11.58 29.36
CA GLN A 134 7.96 12.33 30.52
C GLN A 134 6.44 12.42 30.47
N GLY A 135 5.75 11.30 30.71
CA GLY A 135 4.29 11.23 30.71
C GLY A 135 3.77 9.87 30.25
N ASP A 136 2.47 9.81 29.98
CA ASP A 136 1.81 8.57 29.58
C ASP A 136 2.06 8.26 28.11
N ILE A 137 2.55 7.04 27.88
CA ILE A 137 2.69 6.43 26.57
C ILE A 137 1.46 5.56 26.31
N SER A 138 0.92 5.62 25.10
CA SER A 138 -0.01 4.61 24.59
C SER A 138 0.36 4.18 23.18
N VAL A 139 0.20 2.89 22.88
CA VAL A 139 0.45 2.30 21.57
C VAL A 139 -0.87 1.78 21.04
N TYR A 140 -1.20 2.12 19.81
CA TYR A 140 -2.43 1.75 19.13
C TYR A 140 -2.12 1.05 17.81
N ASN A 141 -2.99 0.12 17.41
CA ASN A 141 -3.04 -0.30 16.01
C ASN A 141 -3.70 0.80 15.15
N ILE A 142 -3.66 0.62 13.83
CA ILE A 142 -4.30 1.55 12.88
C ILE A 142 -5.83 1.63 13.02
N GLY A 143 -6.46 0.62 13.62
CA GLY A 143 -7.90 0.62 13.94
C GLY A 143 -8.25 1.41 15.20
N GLY A 144 -7.28 2.09 15.83
CA GLY A 144 -7.49 2.88 17.05
C GLY A 144 -7.61 2.04 18.33
N VAL A 145 -7.36 0.73 18.28
CA VAL A 145 -7.37 -0.12 19.46
C VAL A 145 -6.05 0.02 20.20
N ARG A 146 -6.12 0.34 21.50
CA ARG A 146 -4.94 0.45 22.37
C ARG A 146 -4.38 -0.93 22.67
N LEU A 147 -3.15 -1.17 22.26
CA LEU A 147 -2.42 -2.43 22.43
C LEU A 147 -1.59 -2.45 23.71
N ALA A 148 -1.02 -1.30 24.07
CA ALA A 148 -0.20 -1.15 25.27
C ALA A 148 -0.25 0.28 25.80
N ASN A 149 0.05 0.43 27.09
CA ASN A 149 0.29 1.72 27.73
C ASN A 149 1.45 1.59 28.72
N GLY A 150 2.09 2.71 29.00
CA GLY A 150 3.22 2.80 29.93
C GLY A 150 3.53 4.26 30.24
N SER A 151 4.66 4.51 30.86
CA SER A 151 5.07 5.88 31.21
C SER A 151 6.53 6.10 30.83
N VAL A 152 7.46 6.17 31.77
CA VAL A 152 8.89 6.45 31.54
C VAL A 152 9.53 5.53 30.48
N ARG A 153 9.17 4.25 30.51
CA ARG A 153 9.58 3.22 29.56
C ARG A 153 8.39 2.35 29.18
N LEU A 154 8.33 1.95 27.92
CA LEU A 154 7.40 0.94 27.43
C LEU A 154 8.11 0.03 26.44
N SER A 155 8.00 -1.28 26.65
CA SER A 155 8.38 -2.29 25.65
C SER A 155 7.17 -3.17 25.37
N VAL A 156 6.84 -3.32 24.09
CA VAL A 156 5.71 -4.16 23.65
C VAL A 156 6.13 -4.97 22.43
N THR A 157 5.88 -6.27 22.48
CA THR A 157 6.03 -7.16 21.31
C THR A 157 4.82 -6.99 20.41
N LEU A 158 5.08 -6.68 19.15
CA LEU A 158 4.08 -6.38 18.14
C LEU A 158 4.30 -7.28 16.92
N SER A 159 3.22 -7.67 16.27
CA SER A 159 3.32 -8.27 14.94
C SER A 159 3.86 -7.23 13.95
N LYS A 160 4.35 -7.69 12.80
CA LYS A 160 4.73 -6.80 11.70
C LYS A 160 3.54 -5.91 11.34
N GLY A 161 3.76 -4.61 11.21
CA GLY A 161 2.64 -3.68 11.10
C GLY A 161 2.99 -2.22 11.36
N VAL A 162 1.98 -1.36 11.17
CA VAL A 162 2.00 0.07 11.50
C VAL A 162 1.32 0.28 12.84
N TYR A 163 1.94 1.10 13.68
CA TYR A 163 1.41 1.47 14.98
C TYR A 163 1.47 2.97 15.19
N ILE A 164 0.57 3.47 16.02
CA ILE A 164 0.56 4.86 16.49
C ILE A 164 0.99 4.87 17.95
N VAL A 165 2.01 5.66 18.25
CA VAL A 165 2.48 5.89 19.61
C VAL A 165 2.09 7.29 20.03
N THR A 166 1.38 7.45 21.12
CA THR A 166 1.03 8.76 21.69
C THR A 166 1.79 9.03 22.97
N LEU A 167 2.27 10.26 23.15
CA LEU A 167 2.87 10.77 24.38
C LEU A 167 2.45 12.23 24.57
N ASN A 168 1.82 12.56 25.72
CA ASN A 168 1.40 13.93 26.07
C ASN A 168 0.62 14.66 24.97
N GLY A 169 -0.29 13.95 24.29
CA GLY A 169 -1.08 14.51 23.19
C GLY A 169 -0.34 14.66 21.85
N LYS A 170 0.96 14.34 21.78
CA LYS A 170 1.70 14.15 20.52
C LYS A 170 1.56 12.69 20.07
N ALA A 171 1.66 12.45 18.77
CA ALA A 171 1.59 11.11 18.20
C ALA A 171 2.69 10.90 17.15
N THR A 172 3.28 9.72 17.12
CA THR A 172 4.23 9.32 16.07
C THR A 172 3.86 7.95 15.52
N LYS A 173 4.11 7.75 14.22
CA LYS A 173 3.94 6.46 13.56
C LYS A 173 5.21 5.63 13.73
N VAL A 174 5.04 4.35 14.03
CA VAL A 174 6.14 3.40 14.14
C VAL A 174 5.86 2.18 13.27
N ILE A 175 6.90 1.69 12.58
CA ILE A 175 6.84 0.51 11.71
C ILE A 175 7.62 -0.62 12.35
N VAL A 176 6.97 -1.77 12.50
CA VAL A 176 7.60 -3.02 12.94
C VAL A 176 7.78 -3.93 11.74
N LYS A 177 9.04 -4.28 11.44
CA LYS A 177 9.47 -5.10 10.28
C LYS A 177 9.63 -6.58 10.63
#